data_AF-A0K242-F1
#
_entry.id   AF-A0K242-F1
#
_cell.length_a   1.000
_cell.length_b   1.000
_cell.length_c   1.000
_cell.angle_alpha   90.00
_cell.angle_beta   90.00
_cell.angle_gamma   90.00
#
_symmetry.space_group_name_H-M   'P 1'
#
loop_
_entity.id
_entity.type
_entity.pdbx_description
1 polymer ?
#
loop_
_entity_poly.entity_id
_entity_poly.type
_entity_poly.pdbx_seq_one_letter_code
_entity_poly.pdbx_strand_id
1 'polypeptide(L)'
;MAGNFYGADVAQLRQLAKDLAKGASRLEQLGQQLGGSIASSPWKGNDGERFRSDWNGSHAKTLRAAAAGIHSASKALLQNAEQQDRASTGSAGGGAGGPGTGTGGSSPTDGAAQELTDRLNGMTPEERDAYLNSDEFRNWALANPDAAKAALDAAADSGLINKNSPEYSAFLTGYWNRQAMRDMGIDPAEWDTSKGTEYNWETIKKVYDFYGQAYLSNPDLQWAGMANMIGPSFAGGFKDMAMMRDLAQQIADNPASDIPLPMLDQIEQLAGMTDQEIKFYETSMLDMNKEIFLDQARQHQAYMTGGLDEINRLRDSGVIDHPTARAWSQIDSGDPAQIQEGNTALLYREQNEIIADDYDTMRSHPGGEAVTYMVTLAGEPSIPGARSYPEVFPYKFSVESPGPENVPFTNWDNPAQFRTDFTTGFPDGNIANADQRWALIQQDTLPAYQNLLATDPAGARQIIGSDFNDRVDQYRPTNNIPGIMDRFVSGFDAEVHQ
;
A
#
# COMPACT_ATOMS: atom_id res chain seq x y z
N MET A 1 35.99 3.72 -0.98
CA MET A 1 36.22 3.87 0.47
C MET A 1 35.76 5.26 0.90
N ALA A 2 34.48 5.36 1.27
CA ALA A 2 33.86 6.28 2.23
C ALA A 2 32.37 5.88 2.22
N GLY A 3 31.89 5.22 3.28
CA GLY A 3 30.50 4.80 3.38
C GLY A 3 29.61 6.00 3.67
N ASN A 4 28.53 6.17 2.91
CA ASN A 4 27.46 7.11 3.28
C ASN A 4 26.79 6.56 4.55
N PHE A 5 26.98 7.27 5.65
CA PHE A 5 26.41 6.97 6.96
C PHE A 5 24.96 7.47 6.99
N TYR A 6 23.99 6.57 7.13
CA TYR A 6 22.59 6.89 7.41
C TYR A 6 22.43 7.18 8.90
N GLY A 7 21.75 8.26 9.27
CA GLY A 7 21.36 8.51 10.64
C GLY A 7 20.14 9.43 10.73
N ALA A 8 19.39 9.36 11.83
CA ALA A 8 18.18 10.14 12.11
C ALA A 8 18.41 11.67 12.15
N ASP A 9 17.45 12.49 11.72
CA ASP A 9 17.61 13.95 11.79
C ASP A 9 17.70 14.42 13.26
N VAL A 10 18.89 14.90 13.64
CA VAL A 10 19.20 15.33 15.01
C VAL A 10 18.32 16.51 15.45
N ALA A 11 17.92 17.39 14.54
CA ALA A 11 17.00 18.48 14.86
C ALA A 11 15.60 17.95 15.16
N GLN A 12 15.14 16.94 14.42
CA GLN A 12 13.84 16.29 14.64
C GLN A 12 13.83 15.45 15.92
N LEU A 13 14.89 14.69 16.22
CA LEU A 13 15.02 13.96 17.48
C LEU A 13 14.95 14.89 18.69
N ARG A 14 15.59 16.07 18.61
CA ARG A 14 15.51 17.11 19.65
C ARG A 14 14.13 17.72 19.77
N GLN A 15 13.39 17.84 18.67
CA GLN A 15 12.03 18.36 18.69
C GLN A 15 11.07 17.35 19.33
N LEU A 16 11.10 16.08 18.90
CA LEU A 16 10.32 15.00 19.49
C LEU A 16 10.56 14.86 21.00
N ALA A 17 11.83 14.95 21.44
CA ALA A 17 12.16 14.92 22.86
C ALA A 17 11.48 16.03 23.66
N LYS A 18 11.33 17.24 23.10
CA LYS A 18 10.64 18.36 23.75
C LYS A 18 9.14 18.12 23.83
N ASP A 19 8.55 17.57 22.77
CA ASP A 19 7.11 17.31 22.71
C ASP A 19 6.71 16.20 23.68
N LEU A 20 7.50 15.12 23.79
CA LEU A 20 7.34 14.10 24.83
C LEU A 20 7.48 14.68 26.25
N ALA A 21 8.48 15.53 26.50
CA ALA A 21 8.64 16.17 27.82
C ALA A 21 7.43 17.04 28.19
N LYS A 22 6.87 17.75 27.21
CA LYS A 22 5.67 18.59 27.37
C LYS A 22 4.43 17.73 27.64
N GLY A 23 4.26 16.62 26.92
CA GLY A 23 3.18 15.64 27.14
C GLY A 23 3.23 15.00 28.52
N ALA A 24 4.42 14.55 28.95
CA ALA A 24 4.64 14.02 30.30
C ALA A 24 4.25 15.02 31.39
N SER A 25 4.73 16.27 31.28
CA SER A 25 4.38 17.35 32.23
C SER A 25 2.88 17.63 32.25
N ARG A 26 2.20 17.53 31.11
CA ARG A 26 0.74 17.70 31.03
C ARG A 26 0.00 16.58 31.73
N LEU A 27 0.44 15.33 31.53
CA LEU A 27 -0.15 14.16 32.17
C LEU A 27 0.02 14.19 33.70
N GLU A 28 1.18 14.65 34.19
CA GLU A 28 1.39 14.88 35.63
C GLU A 28 0.45 15.95 36.18
N GLN A 29 0.28 17.08 35.47
CA GLN A 29 -0.63 18.15 35.88
C GLN A 29 -2.08 17.66 35.94
N LEU A 30 -2.53 16.91 34.94
CA LEU A 30 -3.88 16.34 34.91
C LEU A 30 -4.10 15.34 36.05
N GLY A 31 -3.11 14.47 36.30
CA GLY A 31 -3.16 13.55 37.44
C GLY A 31 -3.23 14.26 38.80
N GLN A 32 -2.50 15.37 38.96
CA GLN A 32 -2.57 16.21 40.18
C GLN A 32 -3.92 16.91 40.32
N GLN A 33 -4.46 17.47 39.22
CA GLN A 33 -5.77 18.11 39.21
C GLN A 33 -6.89 17.12 39.55
N LEU A 34 -6.90 15.96 38.89
CA LEU A 34 -7.88 14.91 39.14
C LEU A 34 -7.78 14.39 40.58
N GLY A 35 -6.55 14.20 41.09
CA GLY A 35 -6.35 13.83 42.49
C GLY A 35 -6.88 14.86 43.48
N GLY A 36 -6.73 16.16 43.18
CA GLY A 36 -7.31 17.24 43.97
C GLY A 36 -8.84 17.23 43.97
N SER A 37 -9.46 17.01 42.81
CA SER A 37 -10.92 16.88 42.67
C SER A 37 -11.46 15.68 43.43
N ILE A 38 -10.77 14.53 43.36
CA ILE A 38 -11.15 13.30 44.08
C ILE A 38 -11.00 13.47 45.61
N ALA A 39 -9.93 14.12 46.05
CA ALA A 39 -9.70 14.38 47.48
C ALA A 39 -10.74 15.36 48.07
N SER A 40 -11.15 16.37 47.30
CA SER A 40 -12.11 17.39 47.71
C SER A 40 -13.58 16.98 47.49
N SER A 41 -13.83 15.84 46.83
CA SER A 41 -15.19 15.36 46.55
C SER A 41 -16.02 15.15 47.84
N PRO A 42 -17.28 15.61 47.88
CA PRO A 42 -18.17 15.44 49.03
C PRO A 42 -18.70 14.00 49.19
N TRP A 43 -18.34 13.07 48.30
CA TRP A 43 -18.80 11.68 48.33
C TRP A 43 -18.34 10.95 49.61
N LYS A 44 -19.28 10.67 50.52
CA LYS A 44 -19.07 9.97 51.80
C LYS A 44 -19.55 8.51 51.71
N GLY A 45 -18.93 7.62 52.48
CA GLY A 45 -19.28 6.20 52.56
C GLY A 45 -18.15 5.28 52.09
N ASN A 46 -18.30 3.98 52.34
CA ASN A 46 -17.26 2.96 52.09
C ASN A 46 -16.75 2.97 50.64
N ASP A 47 -17.62 3.18 49.65
CA ASP A 47 -17.21 3.17 48.24
C ASP A 47 -16.39 4.41 47.86
N GLY A 48 -16.73 5.58 48.44
CA GLY A 48 -15.93 6.79 48.26
C GLY A 48 -14.57 6.70 48.97
N GLU A 49 -14.49 6.00 50.09
CA GLU A 49 -13.20 5.71 50.76
C GLU A 49 -12.39 4.69 49.97
N ARG A 50 -13.03 3.65 49.44
CA ARG A 50 -12.42 2.65 48.56
C ARG A 50 -11.88 3.28 47.28
N PHE A 51 -12.66 4.10 46.59
CA PHE A 51 -12.19 4.77 45.38
C PHE A 51 -11.03 5.74 45.65
N ARG A 52 -11.05 6.48 46.76
CA ARG A 52 -9.89 7.29 47.18
C ARG A 52 -8.67 6.42 47.48
N SER A 53 -8.88 5.24 48.08
CA SER A 53 -7.82 4.26 48.32
C SER A 53 -7.27 3.70 47.00
N ASP A 54 -8.13 3.32 46.05
CA ASP A 54 -7.74 2.77 44.74
C ASP A 54 -7.05 3.82 43.86
N TRP A 55 -7.54 5.06 43.89
CA TRP A 55 -6.89 6.20 43.23
C TRP A 55 -5.48 6.44 43.78
N ASN A 56 -5.32 6.55 45.10
CA ASN A 56 -4.01 6.76 45.71
C ASN A 56 -3.09 5.53 45.61
N GLY A 57 -3.69 4.34 45.61
CA GLY A 57 -3.01 3.05 45.66
C GLY A 57 -2.52 2.56 44.30
N SER A 58 -3.29 2.78 43.23
CA SER A 58 -3.06 2.25 41.89
C SER A 58 -3.09 3.34 40.82
N HIS A 59 -4.24 3.98 40.57
CA HIS A 59 -4.42 4.85 39.39
C HIS A 59 -3.45 6.05 39.35
N ALA A 60 -3.28 6.76 40.46
CA ALA A 60 -2.35 7.89 40.54
C ALA A 60 -0.88 7.43 40.42
N LYS A 61 -0.57 6.17 40.77
CA LYS A 61 0.77 5.61 40.57
C LYS A 61 1.00 5.25 39.11
N THR A 62 0.01 4.65 38.44
CA THR A 62 0.07 4.34 37.00
C THR A 62 0.26 5.60 36.16
N LEU A 63 -0.49 6.68 36.44
CA LEU A 63 -0.30 7.97 35.76
C LEU A 63 1.11 8.55 35.98
N ARG A 64 1.63 8.50 37.21
CA ARG A 64 3.01 8.96 37.49
C ARG A 64 4.06 8.07 36.82
N ALA A 65 3.83 6.76 36.74
CA ALA A 65 4.73 5.83 36.06
C ALA A 65 4.75 6.10 34.55
N ALA A 66 3.58 6.32 33.92
CA ALA A 66 3.46 6.70 32.52
C ALA A 66 4.21 8.02 32.22
N ALA A 67 3.99 9.06 33.03
CA ALA A 67 4.73 10.32 32.89
C ALA A 67 6.25 10.15 33.04
N ALA A 68 6.69 9.35 34.02
CA ALA A 68 8.11 9.06 34.24
C ALA A 68 8.74 8.26 33.07
N GLY A 69 7.98 7.35 32.46
CA GLY A 69 8.37 6.62 31.25
C GLY A 69 8.58 7.56 30.07
N ILE A 70 7.61 8.44 29.80
CA ILE A 70 7.70 9.45 28.73
C ILE A 70 8.87 10.42 28.98
N HIS A 71 9.13 10.82 30.23
CA HIS A 71 10.30 11.63 30.58
C HIS A 71 11.63 10.88 30.34
N SER A 72 11.66 9.58 30.53
CA SER A 72 12.85 8.75 30.28
C SER A 72 13.09 8.56 28.77
N ALA A 73 12.03 8.34 27.99
CA ALA A 73 12.08 8.30 26.53
C ALA A 73 12.58 9.62 25.92
N SER A 74 12.08 10.77 26.42
CA SER A 74 12.58 12.10 26.07
C SER A 74 14.10 12.25 26.31
N LYS A 75 14.61 11.76 27.44
CA LYS A 75 16.06 11.79 27.73
C LYS A 75 16.87 10.87 26.81
N ALA A 76 16.35 9.69 26.48
CA ALA A 76 17.00 8.76 25.57
C ALA A 76 17.11 9.35 24.15
N LEU A 77 16.07 10.01 23.65
CA LEU A 77 16.09 10.71 22.37
C LEU A 77 17.14 11.84 22.32
N LEU A 78 17.28 12.60 23.41
CA LEU A 78 18.33 13.62 23.50
C LEU A 78 19.74 13.00 23.48
N GLN A 79 19.93 11.86 24.16
CA GLN A 79 21.20 11.14 24.14
C GLN A 79 21.53 10.57 22.76
N ASN A 80 20.54 10.02 22.06
CA ASN A 80 20.69 9.50 20.70
C ASN A 80 21.05 10.63 19.72
N ALA A 81 20.38 11.79 19.84
CA ALA A 81 20.71 12.98 19.06
C ALA A 81 22.16 13.45 19.29
N GLU A 82 22.64 13.44 20.54
CA GLU A 82 24.03 13.78 20.88
C GLU A 82 25.05 12.78 20.34
N GLN A 83 24.73 11.49 20.35
CA GLN A 83 25.61 10.43 19.83
C GLN A 83 25.73 10.53 18.31
N GLN A 84 24.66 10.91 17.64
CA GLN A 84 24.64 11.03 16.20
C GLN A 84 25.31 12.31 15.69
N ASP A 85 25.14 13.44 16.38
CA ASP A 85 25.93 14.67 16.13
C ASP A 85 27.45 14.39 16.21
N ARG A 86 27.88 13.45 17.06
CA ARG A 86 29.29 13.02 17.16
C ARG A 86 29.73 12.09 16.02
N ALA A 87 28.80 11.41 15.35
CA ALA A 87 29.09 10.45 14.27
C ALA A 87 29.15 11.11 12.88
N SER A 88 28.43 12.21 12.66
CA SER A 88 28.20 12.81 11.33
C SER A 88 29.28 13.81 10.85
N THR A 89 30.40 13.99 11.55
CA THR A 89 31.54 14.80 11.04
C THR A 89 32.48 13.96 10.16
N GLY A 90 32.08 13.63 8.92
CA GLY A 90 32.87 12.77 8.03
C GLY A 90 32.48 12.74 6.55
N SER A 91 32.86 13.79 5.82
CA SER A 91 33.16 13.85 4.36
C SER A 91 32.04 13.75 3.30
N ALA A 92 32.18 14.60 2.28
CA ALA A 92 31.25 14.89 1.19
C ALA A 92 31.88 14.70 -0.22
N GLY A 93 31.01 14.69 -1.25
CA GLY A 93 31.31 14.90 -2.69
C GLY A 93 31.15 13.63 -3.55
N GLY A 94 30.53 13.60 -4.74
CA GLY A 94 30.03 14.59 -5.70
C GLY A 94 30.50 14.23 -7.13
N GLY A 95 29.63 14.23 -8.15
CA GLY A 95 30.06 14.31 -9.57
C GLY A 95 29.22 13.58 -10.64
N ALA A 96 28.71 14.36 -11.60
CA ALA A 96 27.81 14.05 -12.73
C ALA A 96 28.41 13.38 -14.00
N GLY A 97 27.54 12.78 -14.83
CA GLY A 97 27.28 13.26 -16.21
C GLY A 97 27.55 12.36 -17.43
N GLY A 98 26.56 12.20 -18.33
CA GLY A 98 26.78 11.99 -19.79
C GLY A 98 25.79 11.09 -20.56
N PRO A 99 25.03 11.58 -21.56
CA PRO A 99 24.03 10.82 -22.35
C PRO A 99 24.44 10.55 -23.82
N GLY A 100 23.70 9.66 -24.53
CA GLY A 100 23.86 9.41 -25.97
C GLY A 100 22.58 8.93 -26.68
N THR A 101 22.17 9.69 -27.70
CA THR A 101 21.12 9.50 -28.74
C THR A 101 21.51 8.42 -29.78
N GLY A 102 20.68 7.79 -30.64
CA GLY A 102 19.28 7.90 -31.08
C GLY A 102 19.09 7.15 -32.45
N THR A 103 17.82 7.04 -32.91
CA THR A 103 17.31 6.74 -34.30
C THR A 103 17.63 5.36 -34.94
N GLY A 104 16.76 4.65 -35.68
CA GLY A 104 15.47 4.93 -36.36
C GLY A 104 15.56 4.47 -37.85
N GLY A 105 14.79 3.45 -38.27
CA GLY A 105 14.78 2.96 -39.67
C GLY A 105 13.68 1.91 -39.96
N SER A 106 13.08 1.99 -41.15
CA SER A 106 11.81 1.39 -41.63
C SER A 106 11.76 -0.15 -41.78
N SER A 107 10.56 -0.75 -41.60
CA SER A 107 10.34 -2.10 -41.02
C SER A 107 10.37 -3.35 -41.95
N PRO A 108 11.14 -4.41 -41.59
CA PRO A 108 11.11 -5.78 -42.16
C PRO A 108 9.85 -6.65 -41.89
N THR A 109 8.82 -6.07 -41.27
CA THR A 109 7.71 -6.79 -40.62
C THR A 109 6.70 -7.42 -41.58
N ASP A 110 6.44 -6.78 -42.72
CA ASP A 110 5.34 -7.17 -43.61
C ASP A 110 5.61 -8.49 -44.35
N GLY A 111 6.88 -8.76 -44.69
CA GLY A 111 7.27 -10.01 -45.37
C GLY A 111 7.18 -11.24 -44.46
N ALA A 112 7.61 -11.09 -43.20
CA ALA A 112 7.57 -12.19 -42.22
C ALA A 112 6.12 -12.55 -41.82
N ALA A 113 5.23 -11.56 -41.74
CA ALA A 113 3.81 -11.80 -41.44
C ALA A 113 3.14 -12.58 -42.58
N GLN A 114 3.44 -12.23 -43.83
CA GLN A 114 2.92 -12.94 -44.99
C GLN A 114 3.44 -14.38 -45.06
N GLU A 115 4.73 -14.60 -44.78
CA GLU A 115 5.33 -15.95 -44.76
C GLU A 115 4.63 -16.87 -43.75
N LEU A 116 4.39 -16.37 -42.53
CA LEU A 116 3.64 -17.13 -41.53
C LEU A 116 2.19 -17.39 -41.98
N THR A 117 1.53 -16.38 -42.56
CA THR A 117 0.15 -16.53 -43.06
C THR A 117 0.07 -17.62 -44.14
N ASP A 118 0.99 -17.63 -45.11
CA ASP A 118 1.04 -18.64 -46.16
C ASP A 118 1.31 -20.03 -45.57
N ARG A 119 2.22 -20.12 -44.59
CA ARG A 119 2.53 -21.37 -43.87
C ARG A 119 1.29 -21.93 -43.16
N LEU A 120 0.55 -21.10 -42.41
CA LEU A 120 -0.64 -21.54 -41.66
C LEU A 120 -1.80 -21.96 -42.58
N ASN A 121 -1.95 -21.29 -43.74
CA ASN A 121 -2.94 -21.65 -44.76
C ASN A 121 -2.62 -22.99 -45.44
N GLY A 122 -1.34 -23.33 -45.57
CA GLY A 122 -0.89 -24.60 -46.14
C GLY A 122 -1.06 -25.82 -45.22
N MET A 123 -1.29 -25.61 -43.93
CA MET A 123 -1.41 -26.68 -42.92
C MET A 123 -2.86 -27.20 -42.79
N THR A 124 -3.02 -28.48 -42.46
CA THR A 124 -4.31 -28.98 -41.91
C THR A 124 -4.59 -28.36 -40.54
N PRO A 125 -5.83 -28.41 -40.01
CA PRO A 125 -6.12 -27.95 -38.66
C PRO A 125 -5.22 -28.58 -37.59
N GLU A 126 -4.94 -29.88 -37.68
CA GLU A 126 -4.10 -30.60 -36.73
C GLU A 126 -2.63 -30.21 -36.83
N GLU A 127 -2.11 -30.03 -38.04
CA GLU A 127 -0.73 -29.55 -38.26
C GLU A 127 -0.55 -28.12 -37.76
N ARG A 128 -1.57 -27.27 -37.96
CA ARG A 128 -1.56 -25.88 -37.49
C ARG A 128 -1.53 -25.82 -35.97
N ASP A 129 -2.37 -26.59 -35.31
CA ASP A 129 -2.42 -26.68 -33.85
C ASP A 129 -1.09 -27.17 -33.28
N ALA A 130 -0.51 -28.23 -33.85
CA ALA A 130 0.79 -28.75 -33.46
C ALA A 130 1.92 -27.72 -33.67
N TYR A 131 1.88 -26.96 -34.77
CA TYR A 131 2.87 -25.92 -35.05
C TYR A 131 2.77 -24.74 -34.07
N LEU A 132 1.57 -24.21 -33.81
CA LEU A 132 1.37 -23.10 -32.87
C LEU A 132 1.75 -23.48 -31.43
N ASN A 133 1.68 -24.77 -31.08
CA ASN A 133 2.15 -25.34 -29.82
C ASN A 133 3.65 -25.72 -29.80
N SER A 134 4.39 -25.50 -30.89
CA SER A 134 5.79 -25.91 -30.99
C SER A 134 6.77 -24.85 -30.45
N ASP A 135 7.94 -25.31 -30.00
CA ASP A 135 9.06 -24.41 -29.67
C ASP A 135 9.56 -23.64 -30.90
N GLU A 136 9.38 -24.21 -32.09
CA GLU A 136 9.70 -23.55 -33.35
C GLU A 136 8.90 -22.25 -33.51
N PHE A 137 7.57 -22.32 -33.35
CA PHE A 137 6.72 -21.13 -33.41
C PHE A 137 7.03 -20.15 -32.27
N ARG A 138 7.19 -20.64 -31.03
CA ARG A 138 7.51 -19.76 -29.88
C ARG A 138 8.78 -18.95 -30.14
N ASN A 139 9.87 -19.61 -30.58
CA ASN A 139 11.13 -18.94 -30.87
C ASN A 139 11.01 -17.97 -32.05
N TRP A 140 10.29 -18.36 -33.10
CA TRP A 140 10.06 -17.49 -34.25
C TRP A 140 9.24 -16.25 -33.88
N ALA A 141 8.18 -16.39 -33.08
CA ALA A 141 7.32 -15.30 -32.62
C ALA A 141 8.06 -14.36 -31.65
N LEU A 142 8.99 -14.87 -30.84
CA LEU A 142 9.86 -14.05 -30.00
C LEU A 142 10.81 -13.18 -30.83
N ALA A 143 11.31 -13.72 -31.95
CA ALA A 143 12.18 -13.00 -32.88
C ALA A 143 11.41 -12.02 -33.79
N ASN A 144 10.13 -12.31 -34.08
CA ASN A 144 9.29 -11.53 -35.01
C ASN A 144 7.93 -11.18 -34.40
N PRO A 145 7.89 -10.44 -33.27
CA PRO A 145 6.66 -10.27 -32.48
C PRO A 145 5.53 -9.59 -33.27
N ASP A 146 5.81 -8.50 -33.99
CA ASP A 146 4.78 -7.76 -34.73
C ASP A 146 4.28 -8.53 -35.95
N ALA A 147 5.17 -9.26 -36.62
CA ALA A 147 4.80 -10.14 -37.73
C ALA A 147 3.93 -11.31 -37.24
N ALA A 148 4.28 -11.90 -36.09
CA ALA A 148 3.47 -12.93 -35.45
C ALA A 148 2.09 -12.39 -35.06
N LYS A 149 2.02 -11.18 -34.50
CA LYS A 149 0.76 -10.52 -34.13
C LYS A 149 -0.11 -10.31 -35.34
N ALA A 150 0.41 -9.66 -36.39
CA ALA A 150 -0.32 -9.40 -37.62
C ALA A 150 -0.86 -10.69 -38.26
N ALA A 151 -0.02 -11.73 -38.36
CA ALA A 151 -0.42 -13.00 -38.97
C ALA A 151 -1.46 -13.77 -38.14
N LEU A 152 -1.28 -13.86 -36.82
CA LEU A 152 -2.23 -14.56 -35.95
C LEU A 152 -3.55 -13.81 -35.82
N ASP A 153 -3.53 -12.49 -35.78
CA ASP A 153 -4.75 -11.68 -35.79
C ASP A 153 -5.55 -11.93 -37.06
N ALA A 154 -4.90 -11.88 -38.23
CA ALA A 154 -5.53 -12.16 -39.51
C ALA A 154 -6.05 -13.60 -39.61
N ALA A 155 -5.32 -14.57 -39.07
CA ALA A 155 -5.76 -15.95 -38.98
C ALA A 155 -7.00 -16.10 -38.08
N ALA A 156 -7.04 -15.38 -36.95
CA ALA A 156 -8.19 -15.39 -36.03
C ALA A 156 -9.41 -14.73 -36.67
N ASP A 157 -9.23 -13.61 -37.37
CA ASP A 157 -10.30 -12.84 -38.00
C ASP A 157 -10.89 -13.53 -39.24
N SER A 158 -10.07 -14.29 -39.96
CA SER A 158 -10.52 -15.14 -41.08
C SER A 158 -11.16 -16.46 -40.62
N GLY A 159 -11.06 -16.81 -39.34
CA GLY A 159 -11.51 -18.09 -38.80
C GLY A 159 -10.58 -19.27 -39.10
N LEU A 160 -9.35 -19.00 -39.57
CA LEU A 160 -8.32 -20.00 -39.80
C LEU A 160 -7.83 -20.64 -38.49
N ILE A 161 -7.79 -19.85 -37.41
CA ILE A 161 -7.63 -20.32 -36.04
C ILE A 161 -8.85 -19.93 -35.22
N ASN A 162 -9.14 -20.72 -34.18
CA ASN A 162 -10.21 -20.38 -33.27
C ASN A 162 -9.81 -19.19 -32.39
N LYS A 163 -10.64 -18.14 -32.35
CA LYS A 163 -10.41 -16.93 -31.55
C LYS A 163 -10.22 -17.24 -30.07
N ASN A 164 -10.89 -18.26 -29.53
CA ASN A 164 -10.80 -18.63 -28.11
C ASN A 164 -9.89 -19.84 -27.86
N SER A 165 -8.97 -20.15 -28.78
CA SER A 165 -8.01 -21.25 -28.56
C SER A 165 -7.00 -20.90 -27.45
N PRO A 166 -6.58 -21.87 -26.62
CA PRO A 166 -5.56 -21.66 -25.60
C PRO A 166 -4.26 -21.07 -26.14
N GLU A 167 -3.87 -21.44 -27.36
CA GLU A 167 -2.64 -21.01 -28.03
C GLU A 167 -2.68 -19.53 -28.36
N TYR A 168 -3.79 -19.06 -28.94
CA TYR A 168 -3.96 -17.67 -29.32
C TYR A 168 -4.13 -16.77 -28.09
N SER A 169 -4.84 -17.26 -27.06
CA SER A 169 -4.95 -16.61 -25.76
C SER A 169 -3.58 -16.44 -25.08
N ALA A 170 -2.77 -17.51 -25.05
CA ALA A 170 -1.40 -17.47 -24.53
C ALA A 170 -0.49 -16.55 -25.36
N PHE A 171 -0.64 -16.56 -26.69
CA PHE A 171 0.09 -15.67 -27.58
C PHE A 171 -0.21 -14.20 -27.30
N LEU A 172 -1.49 -13.80 -27.24
CA LEU A 172 -1.90 -12.42 -26.97
C LEU A 172 -1.43 -11.96 -25.58
N THR A 173 -1.56 -12.84 -24.58
CA THR A 173 -1.04 -12.58 -23.22
C THR A 173 0.46 -12.27 -23.25
N GLY A 174 1.25 -13.14 -23.88
CA GLY A 174 2.69 -12.96 -23.98
C GLY A 174 3.11 -11.79 -24.87
N TYR A 175 2.39 -11.51 -25.95
CA TYR A 175 2.67 -10.40 -26.87
C TYR A 175 2.55 -9.06 -26.16
N TRP A 176 1.38 -8.79 -25.55
CA TRP A 176 1.11 -7.50 -24.92
C TRP A 176 1.95 -7.26 -23.66
N ASN A 177 2.20 -8.31 -22.86
CA ASN A 177 3.13 -8.20 -21.72
C ASN A 177 4.56 -7.86 -22.16
N ARG A 178 5.06 -8.52 -23.21
CA ARG A 178 6.38 -8.22 -23.76
C ARG A 178 6.42 -6.83 -24.39
N GLN A 179 5.35 -6.37 -25.02
CA GLN A 179 5.30 -5.03 -25.59
C GLN A 179 5.41 -3.97 -24.49
N ALA A 180 4.60 -4.07 -23.42
CA ALA A 180 4.67 -3.17 -22.28
C ALA A 180 6.07 -3.16 -21.62
N MET A 181 6.67 -4.34 -21.43
CA MET A 181 8.04 -4.45 -20.90
C MET A 181 9.09 -3.86 -21.83
N ARG A 182 8.98 -4.10 -23.15
CA ARG A 182 9.91 -3.56 -24.16
C ARG A 182 9.89 -2.04 -24.20
N ASP A 183 8.70 -1.44 -24.16
CA ASP A 183 8.53 0.03 -24.20
C ASP A 183 9.19 0.70 -22.98
N MET A 184 9.24 -0.02 -21.84
CA MET A 184 9.90 0.44 -20.61
C MET A 184 11.36 -0.03 -20.47
N GLY A 185 11.86 -0.86 -21.38
CA GLY A 185 13.18 -1.48 -21.27
C GLY A 185 13.31 -2.39 -20.03
N ILE A 186 12.26 -3.11 -19.66
CA ILE A 186 12.26 -4.17 -18.65
C ILE A 186 12.67 -5.48 -19.33
N ASP A 187 13.74 -6.13 -18.85
CA ASP A 187 14.11 -7.47 -19.30
C ASP A 187 13.37 -8.51 -18.44
N PRO A 188 12.44 -9.30 -19.01
CA PRO A 188 11.73 -10.34 -18.28
C PRO A 188 12.67 -11.44 -17.73
N ALA A 189 13.83 -11.66 -18.34
CA ALA A 189 14.80 -12.64 -17.88
C ALA A 189 15.57 -12.18 -16.62
N GLU A 190 15.64 -10.87 -16.39
CA GLU A 190 16.29 -10.27 -15.22
C GLU A 190 15.30 -9.90 -14.12
N TRP A 191 13.98 -9.99 -14.36
CA TRP A 191 12.95 -9.67 -13.37
C TRP A 191 12.71 -10.82 -12.38
N ASP A 192 13.64 -11.02 -11.46
CA ASP A 192 13.60 -12.01 -10.38
C ASP A 192 13.29 -11.35 -9.02
N THR A 193 12.02 -11.42 -8.60
CA THR A 193 11.49 -10.87 -7.35
C THR A 193 12.14 -11.48 -6.10
N SER A 194 12.61 -12.73 -6.16
CA SER A 194 13.27 -13.43 -5.04
C SER A 194 14.63 -12.83 -4.63
N LYS A 195 15.16 -11.93 -5.46
CA LYS A 195 16.39 -11.16 -5.21
C LYS A 195 16.16 -9.92 -4.34
N GLY A 196 14.91 -9.61 -3.99
CA GLY A 196 14.55 -8.50 -3.10
C GLY A 196 14.48 -7.14 -3.80
N THR A 197 14.15 -6.12 -3.02
CA THR A 197 13.76 -4.79 -3.49
C THR A 197 14.91 -4.03 -4.13
N GLU A 198 16.11 -4.11 -3.55
CA GLU A 198 17.28 -3.40 -4.06
C GLU A 198 17.64 -3.86 -5.48
N TYR A 199 17.61 -5.17 -5.73
CA TYR A 199 17.87 -5.73 -7.04
C TYR A 199 16.80 -5.32 -8.07
N ASN A 200 15.53 -5.31 -7.66
CA ASN A 200 14.40 -5.01 -8.55
C ASN A 200 14.08 -3.51 -8.67
N TRP A 201 14.85 -2.62 -8.02
CA TRP A 201 14.49 -1.20 -7.87
C TRP A 201 14.20 -0.49 -9.19
N GLU A 202 15.08 -0.67 -10.18
CA GLU A 202 14.91 -0.06 -11.50
C GLU A 202 13.68 -0.61 -12.23
N THR A 203 13.36 -1.89 -12.06
CA THR A 203 12.14 -2.50 -12.63
C THR A 203 10.89 -1.95 -11.97
N ILE A 204 10.87 -1.82 -10.64
CA ILE A 204 9.75 -1.23 -9.88
C ILE A 204 9.49 0.21 -10.37
N LYS A 205 10.55 1.02 -10.51
CA LYS A 205 10.43 2.38 -11.06
C LYS A 205 9.80 2.37 -12.45
N LYS A 206 10.31 1.53 -13.35
CA LYS A 206 9.79 1.38 -14.72
C LYS A 206 8.32 0.96 -14.75
N VAL A 207 7.88 0.08 -13.85
CA VAL A 207 6.46 -0.32 -13.71
C VAL A 207 5.58 0.89 -13.41
N TYR A 208 5.96 1.75 -12.47
CA TYR A 208 5.17 2.94 -12.15
C TYR A 208 5.30 4.04 -13.21
N ASP A 209 6.48 4.22 -13.81
CA ASP A 209 6.69 5.15 -14.92
C ASP A 209 5.80 4.80 -16.12
N PHE A 210 5.57 3.50 -16.40
CA PHE A 210 4.61 3.06 -17.42
C PHE A 210 3.21 3.62 -17.17
N TYR A 211 2.67 3.42 -15.95
CA TYR A 211 1.34 3.90 -15.61
C TYR A 211 1.25 5.43 -15.60
N GLY A 212 2.32 6.10 -15.17
CA GLY A 212 2.42 7.56 -15.24
C GLY A 212 2.37 8.06 -16.67
N GLN A 213 3.13 7.45 -17.58
CA GLN A 213 3.12 7.79 -19.01
C GLN A 213 1.75 7.51 -19.65
N ALA A 214 1.12 6.39 -19.32
CA ALA A 214 -0.22 6.04 -19.79
C ALA A 214 -1.23 7.15 -19.43
N TYR A 215 -1.33 7.53 -18.15
CA TYR A 215 -2.24 8.59 -17.71
C TYR A 215 -1.88 9.97 -18.30
N LEU A 216 -0.61 10.32 -18.37
CA LEU A 216 -0.19 11.62 -18.91
C LEU A 216 -0.52 11.76 -20.41
N SER A 217 -0.51 10.64 -21.14
CA SER A 217 -0.92 10.56 -22.54
C SER A 217 -2.44 10.57 -22.73
N ASN A 218 -3.18 9.87 -21.86
CA ASN A 218 -4.63 9.81 -21.85
C ASN A 218 -5.17 9.89 -20.39
N PRO A 219 -5.66 11.07 -19.95
CA PRO A 219 -6.20 11.27 -18.61
C PRO A 219 -7.43 10.43 -18.24
N ASP A 220 -8.10 9.83 -19.23
CA ASP A 220 -9.24 8.93 -18.99
C ASP A 220 -8.77 7.59 -18.40
N LEU A 221 -7.48 7.26 -18.47
CA LEU A 221 -6.83 6.11 -17.82
C LEU A 221 -6.60 6.38 -16.33
N GLN A 222 -7.66 6.74 -15.61
CA GLN A 222 -7.59 7.19 -14.21
C GLN A 222 -7.01 6.13 -13.27
N TRP A 223 -7.24 4.83 -13.53
CA TRP A 223 -6.64 3.72 -12.78
C TRP A 223 -5.11 3.79 -12.86
N ALA A 224 -4.54 4.01 -14.05
CA ALA A 224 -3.09 4.14 -14.21
C ALA A 224 -2.54 5.37 -13.47
N GLY A 225 -3.27 6.47 -13.49
CA GLY A 225 -2.91 7.67 -12.71
C GLY A 225 -2.91 7.39 -11.20
N MET A 226 -3.92 6.67 -10.71
CA MET A 226 -4.04 6.27 -9.31
C MET A 226 -2.92 5.31 -8.91
N ALA A 227 -2.65 4.29 -9.73
CA ALA A 227 -1.56 3.33 -9.52
C ALA A 227 -0.19 4.02 -9.44
N ASN A 228 0.08 5.00 -10.31
CA ASN A 228 1.31 5.80 -10.24
C ASN A 228 1.38 6.69 -8.98
N MET A 229 0.27 7.28 -8.55
CA MET A 229 0.24 8.09 -7.32
C MET A 229 0.44 7.24 -6.06
N ILE A 230 -0.16 6.04 -6.01
CA ILE A 230 -0.05 5.11 -4.87
C ILE A 230 1.32 4.44 -4.82
N GLY A 231 1.89 4.11 -5.98
CA GLY A 231 3.15 3.37 -6.13
C GLY A 231 4.29 3.78 -5.19
N PRO A 232 4.57 5.08 -4.98
CA PRO A 232 5.60 5.54 -4.06
C PRO A 232 5.46 5.06 -2.61
N SER A 233 4.26 5.08 -2.01
CA SER A 233 4.07 4.63 -0.63
C SER A 233 4.19 3.10 -0.53
N PHE A 234 3.69 2.39 -1.53
CA PHE A 234 3.81 0.94 -1.62
C PHE A 234 5.27 0.49 -1.82
N ALA A 235 6.01 1.10 -2.75
CA ALA A 235 7.44 0.83 -2.95
C ALA A 235 8.32 1.30 -1.77
N GLY A 236 7.91 2.37 -1.08
CA GLY A 236 8.51 2.77 0.21
C GLY A 236 8.35 1.68 1.27
N GLY A 237 7.18 1.04 1.32
CA GLY A 237 6.94 -0.13 2.17
C GLY A 237 7.90 -1.29 1.90
N PHE A 238 8.22 -1.57 0.63
CA PHE A 238 9.17 -2.63 0.26
C PHE A 238 10.56 -2.40 0.85
N LYS A 239 11.06 -1.15 0.74
CA LYS A 239 12.36 -0.74 1.27
C LYS A 239 12.44 -0.84 2.78
N ASP A 240 11.31 -0.65 3.45
CA ASP A 240 11.24 -0.46 4.90
C ASP A 240 10.69 -1.70 5.61
N MET A 241 10.63 -2.87 4.96
CA MET A 241 10.12 -4.10 5.61
C MET A 241 10.89 -4.49 6.88
N ALA A 242 12.20 -4.21 6.92
CA ALA A 242 13.00 -4.44 8.13
C ALA A 242 12.65 -3.49 9.29
N MET A 243 12.10 -2.30 9.00
CA MET A 243 11.66 -1.33 10.02
C MET A 243 10.50 -1.89 10.86
N MET A 244 9.70 -2.81 10.30
CA MET A 244 8.53 -3.39 10.98
C MET A 244 8.90 -4.03 12.33
N ARG A 245 10.07 -4.66 12.41
CA ARG A 245 10.60 -5.23 13.65
C ARG A 245 10.91 -4.13 14.68
N ASP A 246 11.56 -3.06 14.24
CA ASP A 246 11.95 -1.94 15.10
C ASP A 246 10.73 -1.14 15.60
N LEU A 247 9.71 -0.99 14.76
CA LEU A 247 8.45 -0.36 15.14
C LEU A 247 7.63 -1.24 16.10
N ALA A 248 7.57 -2.55 15.84
CA ALA A 248 6.93 -3.50 16.75
C ALA A 248 7.58 -3.48 18.14
N GLN A 249 8.92 -3.45 18.20
CA GLN A 249 9.66 -3.34 19.46
C GLN A 249 9.35 -2.02 20.18
N GLN A 250 9.31 -0.90 19.46
CA GLN A 250 8.98 0.42 20.04
C GLN A 250 7.55 0.49 20.58
N ILE A 251 6.59 -0.19 19.92
CA ILE A 251 5.21 -0.30 20.39
C ILE A 251 5.15 -1.18 21.64
N ALA A 252 5.84 -2.32 21.64
CA ALA A 252 5.87 -3.25 22.78
C ALA A 252 6.49 -2.60 24.04
N ASP A 253 7.56 -1.81 23.86
CA ASP A 253 8.24 -1.10 24.95
C ASP A 253 7.50 0.17 25.44
N ASN A 254 6.38 0.54 24.81
CA ASN A 254 5.59 1.72 25.18
C ASN A 254 4.63 1.40 26.34
N PRO A 255 4.48 2.25 27.38
CA PRO A 255 3.50 2.04 28.46
C PRO A 255 2.03 1.84 28.01
N ALA A 256 1.68 2.25 26.78
CA ALA A 256 0.37 1.95 26.19
C ALA A 256 0.18 0.46 25.86
N SER A 257 1.24 -0.36 25.85
CA SER A 257 1.16 -1.82 25.71
C SER A 257 0.49 -2.49 26.91
N ASP A 258 0.42 -1.81 28.08
CA ASP A 258 -0.33 -2.26 29.26
C ASP A 258 -1.86 -2.12 29.10
N ILE A 259 -2.34 -1.48 28.02
CA ILE A 259 -3.78 -1.42 27.70
C ILE A 259 -4.17 -2.79 27.13
N PRO A 260 -5.20 -3.47 27.65
CA PRO A 260 -5.56 -4.83 27.24
C PRO A 260 -6.26 -4.83 25.87
N LEU A 261 -5.54 -4.46 24.81
CA LEU A 261 -6.00 -4.51 23.44
C LEU A 261 -5.52 -5.83 22.81
N PRO A 262 -6.44 -6.67 22.26
CA PRO A 262 -6.09 -7.98 21.68
C PRO A 262 -5.01 -7.94 20.58
N MET A 263 -4.86 -6.78 19.98
CA MET A 263 -3.98 -6.49 18.86
C MET A 263 -2.52 -6.18 19.28
N LEU A 264 -2.28 -5.78 20.53
CA LEU A 264 -0.92 -5.59 21.05
C LEU A 264 -0.20 -6.94 21.22
N ASP A 265 -0.92 -7.98 21.63
CA ASP A 265 -0.42 -9.37 21.71
C ASP A 265 0.07 -9.91 20.34
N GLN A 266 -0.49 -9.39 19.24
CA GLN A 266 -0.07 -9.75 17.88
C GLN A 266 1.24 -9.03 17.49
N ILE A 267 1.38 -7.77 17.88
CA ILE A 267 2.56 -6.94 17.55
C ILE A 267 3.81 -7.44 18.28
N GLU A 268 3.68 -7.91 19.54
CA GLU A 268 4.82 -8.49 20.28
C GLU A 268 5.46 -9.69 19.56
N GLN A 269 4.67 -10.48 18.85
CA GLN A 269 5.17 -11.65 18.10
C GLN A 269 6.11 -11.24 16.95
N LEU A 270 6.01 -10.00 16.46
CA LEU A 270 6.81 -9.48 15.34
C LEU A 270 8.21 -9.03 15.76
N ALA A 271 8.41 -8.69 17.04
CA ALA A 271 9.73 -8.30 17.55
C ALA A 271 10.77 -9.43 17.39
N GLY A 272 10.30 -10.69 17.40
CA GLY A 272 11.13 -11.89 17.23
C GLY A 272 11.34 -12.33 15.78
N MET A 273 10.83 -11.59 14.79
CA MET A 273 10.86 -12.01 13.39
C MET A 273 12.28 -12.10 12.82
N THR A 274 12.53 -13.18 12.10
CA THR A 274 13.79 -13.48 11.42
C THR A 274 13.90 -12.75 10.09
N ASP A 275 15.13 -12.51 9.62
CA ASP A 275 15.37 -11.91 8.30
C ASP A 275 14.82 -12.79 7.15
N GLN A 276 14.67 -14.10 7.37
CA GLN A 276 14.05 -15.02 6.40
C GLN A 276 12.54 -14.77 6.26
N GLU A 277 11.85 -14.50 7.36
CA GLU A 277 10.41 -14.15 7.34
C GLU A 277 10.22 -12.77 6.69
N ILE A 278 11.06 -11.78 7.02
CA ILE A 278 11.05 -10.46 6.36
C ILE A 278 11.20 -10.63 4.84
N LYS A 279 12.15 -11.47 4.41
CA LYS A 279 12.38 -11.76 2.99
C LYS A 279 11.15 -12.41 2.31
N PHE A 280 10.41 -13.26 3.01
CA PHE A 280 9.17 -13.85 2.48
C PHE A 280 8.14 -12.77 2.16
N TYR A 281 7.87 -11.85 3.09
CA TYR A 281 6.90 -10.77 2.87
C TYR A 281 7.38 -9.77 1.82
N GLU A 282 8.67 -9.42 1.82
CA GLU A 282 9.27 -8.59 0.77
C GLU A 282 9.06 -9.23 -0.62
N THR A 283 9.38 -10.53 -0.75
CA THR A 283 9.22 -11.25 -2.02
C THR A 283 7.75 -11.33 -2.43
N SER A 284 6.84 -11.63 -1.49
CA SER A 284 5.40 -11.73 -1.75
C SER A 284 4.82 -10.41 -2.28
N MET A 285 5.23 -9.28 -1.71
CA MET A 285 4.80 -7.98 -2.19
C MET A 285 5.38 -7.60 -3.57
N LEU A 286 6.62 -8.02 -3.85
CA LEU A 286 7.23 -7.85 -5.18
C LEU A 286 6.56 -8.73 -6.23
N ASP A 287 6.17 -9.95 -5.87
CA ASP A 287 5.39 -10.86 -6.71
C ASP A 287 4.02 -10.26 -7.03
N MET A 288 3.30 -9.78 -6.01
CA MET A 288 2.03 -9.05 -6.18
C MET A 288 2.19 -7.83 -7.12
N ASN A 289 3.25 -7.03 -6.97
CA ASN A 289 3.52 -5.91 -7.89
C ASN A 289 3.73 -6.37 -9.34
N LYS A 290 4.48 -7.45 -9.53
CA LYS A 290 4.73 -8.04 -10.85
C LYS A 290 3.45 -8.61 -11.44
N GLU A 291 2.61 -9.27 -10.65
CA GLU A 291 1.32 -9.81 -11.07
C GLU A 291 0.37 -8.70 -11.54
N ILE A 292 0.21 -7.62 -10.75
CA ILE A 292 -0.56 -6.44 -11.16
C ILE A 292 -0.07 -5.93 -12.51
N PHE A 293 1.26 -5.79 -12.70
CA PHE A 293 1.81 -5.32 -13.96
C PHE A 293 1.51 -6.27 -15.13
N LEU A 294 1.71 -7.57 -14.95
CA LEU A 294 1.48 -8.58 -15.99
C LEU A 294 0.00 -8.74 -16.38
N ASP A 295 -0.95 -8.28 -15.55
CA ASP A 295 -2.37 -8.22 -15.91
C ASP A 295 -2.80 -6.84 -16.45
N GLN A 296 -2.50 -5.77 -15.73
CA GLN A 296 -3.02 -4.43 -16.03
C GLN A 296 -2.24 -3.74 -17.15
N ALA A 297 -0.91 -3.83 -17.16
CA ALA A 297 -0.11 -3.22 -18.22
C ALA A 297 -0.41 -3.85 -19.59
N ARG A 298 -0.74 -5.15 -19.62
CA ARG A 298 -1.23 -5.86 -20.81
C ARG A 298 -2.39 -5.13 -21.48
N GLN A 299 -3.41 -4.83 -20.69
CA GLN A 299 -4.66 -4.24 -21.16
C GLN A 299 -4.46 -2.77 -21.54
N HIS A 300 -3.71 -2.02 -20.73
CA HIS A 300 -3.36 -0.64 -21.03
C HIS A 300 -2.55 -0.53 -22.33
N GLN A 301 -1.55 -1.39 -22.52
CA GLN A 301 -0.75 -1.42 -23.75
C GLN A 301 -1.61 -1.76 -24.97
N ALA A 302 -2.48 -2.78 -24.87
CA ALA A 302 -3.40 -3.15 -25.95
C ALA A 302 -4.32 -1.99 -26.34
N TYR A 303 -4.93 -1.33 -25.34
CA TYR A 303 -5.81 -0.18 -25.55
C TYR A 303 -5.07 1.04 -26.11
N MET A 304 -3.89 1.38 -25.58
CA MET A 304 -3.11 2.52 -26.06
C MET A 304 -2.62 2.34 -27.50
N THR A 305 -2.36 1.10 -27.92
CA THR A 305 -1.92 0.79 -29.29
C THR A 305 -3.09 0.66 -30.28
N GLY A 306 -4.18 -0.01 -29.90
CA GLY A 306 -5.25 -0.41 -30.82
C GLY A 306 -6.68 -0.11 -30.36
N GLY A 307 -6.85 0.64 -29.26
CA GLY A 307 -8.15 1.04 -28.73
C GLY A 307 -9.03 -0.16 -28.34
N LEU A 308 -10.35 0.04 -28.46
CA LEU A 308 -11.32 -1.00 -28.13
C LEU A 308 -11.24 -2.24 -29.03
N ASP A 309 -10.67 -2.15 -30.24
CA ASP A 309 -10.54 -3.32 -31.12
C ASP A 309 -9.62 -4.37 -30.50
N GLU A 310 -8.51 -3.94 -29.91
CA GLU A 310 -7.59 -4.85 -29.21
C GLU A 310 -8.13 -5.33 -27.86
N ILE A 311 -8.88 -4.49 -27.12
CA ILE A 311 -9.60 -4.94 -25.93
C ILE A 311 -10.65 -6.01 -26.28
N ASN A 312 -11.42 -5.80 -27.35
CA ASN A 312 -12.39 -6.78 -27.83
C ASN A 312 -11.71 -8.08 -28.28
N ARG A 313 -10.51 -7.99 -28.87
CA ARG A 313 -9.70 -9.17 -29.22
C ARG A 313 -9.21 -9.94 -27.98
N LEU A 314 -8.79 -9.24 -26.92
CA LEU A 314 -8.45 -9.86 -25.64
C LEU A 314 -9.68 -10.57 -25.03
N ARG A 315 -10.86 -9.96 -25.14
CA ARG A 315 -12.12 -10.57 -24.68
C ARG A 315 -12.48 -11.82 -25.48
N ASP A 316 -12.47 -11.71 -26.81
CA ASP A 316 -12.87 -12.80 -27.70
C ASP A 316 -11.92 -14.01 -27.61
N SER A 317 -10.67 -13.77 -27.18
CA SER A 317 -9.69 -14.82 -26.87
C SER A 317 -9.73 -15.35 -25.44
N GLY A 318 -10.60 -14.81 -24.59
CA GLY A 318 -10.70 -15.20 -23.18
C GLY A 318 -9.52 -14.76 -22.32
N VAL A 319 -8.64 -13.87 -22.82
CA VAL A 319 -7.55 -13.28 -22.02
C VAL A 319 -8.10 -12.33 -20.96
N ILE A 320 -9.20 -11.65 -21.28
CA ILE A 320 -10.00 -10.88 -20.30
C ILE A 320 -11.45 -11.31 -20.40
N ASP A 321 -12.20 -11.13 -19.33
CA ASP A 321 -13.61 -11.47 -19.28
C ASP A 321 -14.51 -10.33 -19.82
N HIS A 322 -15.81 -10.61 -19.95
CA HIS A 322 -16.79 -9.64 -20.43
C HIS A 322 -16.92 -8.40 -19.53
N PRO A 323 -17.01 -8.53 -18.19
CA PRO A 323 -16.99 -7.38 -17.28
C PRO A 323 -15.78 -6.46 -17.49
N THR A 324 -14.57 -7.01 -17.62
CA THR A 324 -13.35 -6.22 -17.84
C THR A 324 -13.39 -5.49 -19.18
N ALA A 325 -13.82 -6.15 -20.26
CA ALA A 325 -13.96 -5.49 -21.57
C ALA A 325 -15.04 -4.38 -21.57
N ARG A 326 -16.10 -4.55 -20.76
CA ARG A 326 -17.10 -3.50 -20.55
C ARG A 326 -16.51 -2.31 -19.81
N ALA A 327 -15.67 -2.52 -18.81
CA ALA A 327 -14.98 -1.44 -18.09
C ALA A 327 -14.15 -0.57 -19.05
N TRP A 328 -13.41 -1.19 -19.97
CA TRP A 328 -12.70 -0.47 -21.04
C TRP A 328 -13.63 0.29 -21.98
N SER A 329 -14.80 -0.27 -22.32
CA SER A 329 -15.81 0.45 -23.12
C SER A 329 -16.38 1.67 -22.39
N GLN A 330 -16.47 1.61 -21.05
CA GLN A 330 -16.88 2.75 -20.22
C GLN A 330 -15.77 3.82 -20.16
N ILE A 331 -14.50 3.41 -20.08
CA ILE A 331 -13.33 4.30 -20.15
C ILE A 331 -13.25 5.03 -21.49
N ASP A 332 -13.54 4.34 -22.60
CA ASP A 332 -13.49 4.93 -23.95
C ASP A 332 -14.71 5.82 -24.29
N SER A 333 -15.70 5.89 -23.40
CA SER A 333 -17.03 6.47 -23.71
C SER A 333 -17.02 8.00 -23.90
N GLY A 334 -16.02 8.70 -23.35
CA GLY A 334 -15.99 10.16 -23.25
C GLY A 334 -16.98 10.76 -22.25
N ASP A 335 -17.75 9.93 -21.53
CA ASP A 335 -18.62 10.35 -20.44
C ASP A 335 -17.87 10.25 -19.10
N PRO A 336 -17.65 11.37 -18.38
CA PRO A 336 -16.88 11.36 -17.13
C PRO A 336 -17.39 10.37 -16.08
N ALA A 337 -18.70 10.16 -15.99
CA ALA A 337 -19.27 9.21 -15.03
C ALA A 337 -18.95 7.76 -15.40
N GLN A 338 -19.03 7.42 -16.69
CA GLN A 338 -18.66 6.10 -17.17
C GLN A 338 -17.14 5.88 -17.12
N ILE A 339 -16.34 6.90 -17.41
CA ILE A 339 -14.88 6.83 -17.27
C ILE A 339 -14.52 6.46 -15.82
N GLN A 340 -15.11 7.15 -14.85
CA GLN A 340 -14.91 6.84 -13.44
C GLN A 340 -15.37 5.42 -13.08
N GLU A 341 -16.55 5.00 -13.55
CA GLU A 341 -17.10 3.66 -13.29
C GLU A 341 -16.19 2.56 -13.85
N GLY A 342 -15.73 2.70 -15.09
CA GLY A 342 -14.84 1.75 -15.75
C GLY A 342 -13.48 1.63 -15.04
N ASN A 343 -12.87 2.76 -14.67
CA ASN A 343 -11.62 2.73 -13.89
C ASN A 343 -11.82 2.14 -12.48
N THR A 344 -12.98 2.37 -11.86
CA THR A 344 -13.32 1.77 -10.57
C THR A 344 -13.51 0.26 -10.69
N ALA A 345 -14.04 -0.24 -11.81
CA ALA A 345 -14.15 -1.67 -12.08
C ALA A 345 -12.77 -2.32 -12.28
N LEU A 346 -11.84 -1.66 -12.99
CA LEU A 346 -10.46 -2.14 -13.09
C LEU A 346 -9.76 -2.17 -11.72
N LEU A 347 -10.00 -1.16 -10.87
CA LEU A 347 -9.50 -1.13 -9.50
C LEU A 347 -10.10 -2.26 -8.65
N TYR A 348 -11.39 -2.53 -8.78
CA TYR A 348 -12.05 -3.63 -8.07
C TYR A 348 -11.44 -4.97 -8.44
N ARG A 349 -11.28 -5.22 -9.75
CA ARG A 349 -10.63 -6.43 -10.29
C ARG A 349 -9.23 -6.60 -9.71
N GLU A 350 -8.40 -5.56 -9.77
CA GLU A 350 -7.06 -5.61 -9.17
C GLU A 350 -7.12 -6.05 -7.71
N GLN A 351 -7.94 -5.37 -6.90
CA GLN A 351 -7.96 -5.54 -5.45
C GLN A 351 -8.63 -6.85 -4.97
N ASN A 352 -9.56 -7.42 -5.74
CA ASN A 352 -10.41 -8.54 -5.30
C ASN A 352 -10.29 -9.81 -6.15
N GLU A 353 -9.70 -9.72 -7.35
CA GLU A 353 -9.51 -10.88 -8.24
C GLU A 353 -8.05 -11.18 -8.51
N ILE A 354 -7.22 -10.13 -8.65
CA ILE A 354 -5.80 -10.29 -9.02
C ILE A 354 -4.94 -10.55 -7.77
N ILE A 355 -5.08 -9.73 -6.74
CA ILE A 355 -4.16 -9.78 -5.58
C ILE A 355 -4.80 -10.33 -4.30
N ALA A 356 -6.03 -10.85 -4.40
CA ALA A 356 -6.75 -11.34 -3.22
C ALA A 356 -6.03 -12.53 -2.58
N ASP A 357 -5.55 -13.46 -3.40
CA ASP A 357 -4.79 -14.63 -2.98
C ASP A 357 -3.36 -14.29 -2.52
N ASP A 358 -2.71 -13.27 -3.07
CA ASP A 358 -1.44 -12.74 -2.55
C ASP A 358 -1.58 -12.31 -1.08
N TYR A 359 -2.63 -11.54 -0.77
CA TYR A 359 -2.89 -11.11 0.60
C TYR A 359 -3.29 -12.26 1.52
N ASP A 360 -4.09 -13.22 1.03
CA ASP A 360 -4.42 -14.43 1.79
C ASP A 360 -3.17 -15.28 2.08
N THR A 361 -2.25 -15.36 1.11
CA THR A 361 -0.97 -16.05 1.26
C THR A 361 -0.09 -15.36 2.31
N MET A 362 0.03 -14.04 2.27
CA MET A 362 0.75 -13.29 3.31
C MET A 362 0.10 -13.44 4.68
N ARG A 363 -1.23 -13.31 4.76
CA ARG A 363 -1.97 -13.36 6.03
C ARG A 363 -1.94 -14.74 6.68
N SER A 364 -2.00 -15.81 5.88
CA SER A 364 -1.98 -17.20 6.36
C SER A 364 -0.59 -17.72 6.70
N HIS A 365 0.47 -17.00 6.34
CA HIS A 365 1.83 -17.29 6.77
C HIS A 365 1.95 -17.19 8.31
N PRO A 366 2.85 -17.95 8.98
CA PRO A 366 3.11 -17.77 10.39
C PRO A 366 3.44 -16.31 10.75
N GLY A 367 2.70 -15.73 11.70
CA GLY A 367 2.80 -14.31 12.06
C GLY A 367 2.19 -13.34 11.04
N GLY A 368 1.58 -13.83 9.96
CA GLY A 368 1.07 -13.05 8.83
C GLY A 368 -0.02 -12.06 9.17
N GLU A 369 -0.94 -12.43 10.07
CA GLU A 369 -1.97 -11.49 10.56
C GLU A 369 -1.33 -10.27 11.23
N ALA A 370 -0.29 -10.48 12.05
CA ALA A 370 0.40 -9.39 12.72
C ALA A 370 1.21 -8.53 11.73
N VAL A 371 1.89 -9.14 10.76
CA VAL A 371 2.65 -8.38 9.73
C VAL A 371 1.73 -7.50 8.91
N THR A 372 0.66 -8.09 8.38
CA THR A 372 -0.32 -7.37 7.55
C THR A 372 -1.06 -6.30 8.37
N TYR A 373 -1.32 -6.54 9.65
CA TYR A 373 -1.84 -5.53 10.57
C TYR A 373 -0.87 -4.36 10.75
N MET A 374 0.42 -4.64 10.93
CA MET A 374 1.42 -3.57 11.02
C MET A 374 1.55 -2.80 9.71
N VAL A 375 1.44 -3.45 8.54
CA VAL A 375 1.40 -2.76 7.24
C VAL A 375 0.18 -1.84 7.18
N THR A 376 -0.96 -2.28 7.72
CA THR A 376 -2.19 -1.48 7.84
C THR A 376 -1.97 -0.23 8.71
N LEU A 377 -1.22 -0.38 9.81
CA LEU A 377 -0.91 0.70 10.75
C LEU A 377 0.10 1.72 10.18
N ALA A 378 1.16 1.23 9.54
CA ALA A 378 2.27 2.04 9.05
C ALA A 378 2.04 2.62 7.64
N GLY A 379 1.08 2.06 6.89
CA GLY A 379 0.76 2.48 5.54
C GLY A 379 0.24 3.92 5.49
N GLU A 380 0.96 4.80 4.82
CA GLU A 380 0.55 6.18 4.57
C GLU A 380 -0.02 6.37 3.16
N PRO A 381 -1.08 7.17 3.01
CA PRO A 381 -1.60 7.53 1.71
C PRO A 381 -0.67 8.52 1.01
N SER A 382 -0.45 8.30 -0.29
CA SER A 382 0.30 9.21 -1.16
C SER A 382 -0.59 10.08 -2.04
N ILE A 383 -1.89 9.80 -2.09
CA ILE A 383 -2.89 10.63 -2.76
C ILE A 383 -3.22 11.85 -1.87
N PRO A 384 -3.10 13.08 -2.38
CA PRO A 384 -3.49 14.28 -1.65
C PRO A 384 -4.91 14.21 -1.08
N GLY A 385 -5.04 14.43 0.23
CA GLY A 385 -6.33 14.46 0.93
C GLY A 385 -6.87 13.09 1.34
N ALA A 386 -6.23 11.99 0.93
CA ALA A 386 -6.52 10.67 1.50
C ALA A 386 -5.92 10.54 2.90
N ARG A 387 -6.51 9.66 3.70
CA ARG A 387 -6.17 9.36 5.09
C ARG A 387 -5.72 7.91 5.21
N SER A 388 -4.90 7.64 6.21
CA SER A 388 -4.45 6.30 6.57
C SER A 388 -5.60 5.44 7.09
N TYR A 389 -5.43 4.12 7.07
CA TYR A 389 -6.43 3.19 7.61
C TYR A 389 -6.89 3.53 9.04
N PRO A 390 -6.01 3.72 10.05
CA PRO A 390 -6.44 4.03 11.41
C PRO A 390 -7.17 5.37 11.56
N GLU A 391 -7.02 6.31 10.63
CA GLU A 391 -7.76 7.57 10.66
C GLU A 391 -9.19 7.42 10.11
N VAL A 392 -9.40 6.48 9.19
CA VAL A 392 -10.71 6.19 8.59
C VAL A 392 -11.49 5.20 9.45
N PHE A 393 -10.81 4.15 9.91
CA PHE A 393 -11.37 3.08 10.73
C PHE A 393 -10.56 2.92 12.03
N PRO A 394 -10.65 3.88 12.97
CA PRO A 394 -10.01 3.73 14.26
C PRO A 394 -10.73 2.66 15.09
N TYR A 395 -9.96 1.84 15.80
CA TYR A 395 -10.48 0.90 16.77
C TYR A 395 -11.11 1.65 17.93
N LYS A 396 -12.36 1.30 18.23
CA LYS A 396 -13.17 1.92 19.28
C LYS A 396 -13.63 0.87 20.28
N PHE A 397 -13.60 1.23 21.55
CA PHE A 397 -14.15 0.39 22.62
C PHE A 397 -14.83 1.25 23.68
N SER A 398 -15.75 0.64 24.42
CA SER A 398 -16.53 1.33 25.45
C SER A 398 -16.25 0.72 26.81
N VAL A 399 -16.13 1.56 27.83
CA VAL A 399 -16.06 1.14 29.22
C VAL A 399 -17.25 1.73 29.96
N GLU A 400 -18.04 0.85 30.58
CA GLU A 400 -19.12 1.27 31.46
C GLU A 400 -18.61 1.41 32.89
N SER A 401 -19.12 2.43 33.58
CA SER A 401 -18.87 2.62 35.00
C SER A 401 -19.36 1.40 35.81
N PRO A 402 -18.61 0.93 36.81
CA PRO A 402 -19.05 -0.19 37.64
C PRO A 402 -20.32 0.15 38.45
N GLY A 403 -21.33 -0.74 38.44
CA GLY A 403 -22.53 -0.60 39.27
C GLY A 403 -23.83 -1.01 38.54
N PRO A 404 -24.99 -1.02 39.24
CA PRO A 404 -26.28 -1.30 38.62
C PRO A 404 -26.79 -0.10 37.79
N GLU A 405 -27.48 -0.38 36.68
CA GLU A 405 -28.07 0.65 35.80
C GLU A 405 -29.13 1.51 36.51
N ASN A 406 -29.83 0.90 37.46
CA ASN A 406 -30.85 1.56 38.29
C ASN A 406 -30.36 1.66 39.73
N VAL A 407 -30.77 2.72 40.44
CA VAL A 407 -30.57 2.80 41.89
C VAL A 407 -31.30 1.63 42.57
N PRO A 408 -30.63 0.78 43.37
CA PRO A 408 -31.23 -0.42 43.95
C PRO A 408 -32.57 -0.14 44.64
N PHE A 409 -33.56 -1.01 44.37
CA PHE A 409 -34.92 -0.91 44.91
C PHE A 409 -35.74 0.30 44.41
N THR A 410 -35.30 0.95 43.32
CA THR A 410 -36.04 2.04 42.65
C THR A 410 -36.09 1.81 41.14
N ASN A 411 -36.90 2.61 40.42
CA ASN A 411 -36.92 2.69 38.95
C ASN A 411 -36.23 3.96 38.45
N TRP A 412 -35.30 4.52 39.23
CA TRP A 412 -34.55 5.71 38.85
C TRP A 412 -33.21 5.28 38.28
N ASP A 413 -32.86 5.85 37.12
CA ASP A 413 -31.54 5.67 36.51
C ASP A 413 -30.45 6.07 37.50
N ASN A 414 -29.40 5.27 37.57
CA ASN A 414 -28.28 5.55 38.44
C ASN A 414 -27.48 6.73 37.88
N PRO A 415 -27.45 7.90 38.54
CA PRO A 415 -26.74 9.08 38.03
C PRO A 415 -25.20 8.94 38.06
N ALA A 416 -24.71 7.85 38.65
CA ALA A 416 -23.30 7.46 38.60
C ALA A 416 -23.01 6.42 37.51
N GLN A 417 -24.03 5.95 36.78
CA GLN A 417 -23.83 5.18 35.56
C GLN A 417 -23.35 6.14 34.47
N PHE A 418 -22.22 5.82 33.85
CA PHE A 418 -21.73 6.51 32.67
C PHE A 418 -21.01 5.52 31.77
N ARG A 419 -21.05 5.78 30.47
CA ARG A 419 -20.30 5.04 29.45
C ARG A 419 -19.24 5.97 28.88
N THR A 420 -17.99 5.51 28.87
CA THR A 420 -16.90 6.20 28.20
C THR A 420 -16.55 5.46 26.92
N ASP A 421 -16.69 6.13 25.79
CA ASP A 421 -16.29 5.64 24.47
C ASP A 421 -14.88 6.10 24.16
N PHE A 422 -13.98 5.16 23.93
CA PHE A 422 -12.60 5.40 23.56
C PHE A 422 -12.42 5.18 22.07
N THR A 423 -11.80 6.13 21.41
CA THR A 423 -11.25 5.97 20.05
C THR A 423 -9.73 5.86 20.19
N THR A 424 -9.13 4.90 19.51
CA THR A 424 -7.67 4.66 19.57
C THR A 424 -7.00 5.01 18.24
N GLY A 425 -5.68 5.17 18.25
CA GLY A 425 -4.88 5.35 17.03
C GLY A 425 -4.62 4.07 16.23
N PHE A 426 -5.27 2.96 16.59
CA PHE A 426 -5.07 1.67 15.96
C PHE A 426 -6.15 1.35 14.93
N PRO A 427 -5.84 0.58 13.87
CA PRO A 427 -6.83 0.22 12.86
C PRO A 427 -7.82 -0.83 13.38
N ASP A 428 -9.11 -0.60 13.12
CA ASP A 428 -10.20 -1.57 13.30
C ASP A 428 -10.32 -2.48 12.08
N GLY A 429 -9.24 -3.17 11.77
CA GLY A 429 -9.17 -4.05 10.61
C GLY A 429 -7.75 -4.27 10.12
N ASN A 430 -7.66 -4.99 9.01
CA ASN A 430 -6.41 -5.42 8.41
C ASN A 430 -6.52 -5.33 6.88
N ILE A 431 -5.58 -4.62 6.26
CA ILE A 431 -5.50 -4.40 4.81
C ILE A 431 -5.38 -5.69 4.01
N ALA A 432 -4.97 -6.81 4.63
CA ALA A 432 -4.99 -8.10 3.95
C ALA A 432 -6.39 -8.66 3.74
N ASN A 433 -7.39 -8.26 4.54
CA ASN A 433 -8.77 -8.64 4.29
C ASN A 433 -9.34 -7.81 3.12
N ALA A 434 -9.82 -8.51 2.08
CA ALA A 434 -10.30 -7.87 0.85
C ALA A 434 -11.45 -6.88 1.08
N ASP A 435 -12.48 -7.26 1.84
CA ASP A 435 -13.63 -6.39 2.12
C ASP A 435 -13.22 -5.14 2.89
N GLN A 436 -12.35 -5.29 3.89
CA GLN A 436 -11.83 -4.19 4.70
C GLN A 436 -10.92 -3.25 3.89
N ARG A 437 -10.05 -3.79 3.04
CA ARG A 437 -9.22 -3.02 2.10
C ARG A 437 -10.08 -2.26 1.11
N TRP A 438 -11.08 -2.92 0.55
CA TRP A 438 -12.01 -2.30 -0.39
C TRP A 438 -12.85 -1.20 0.27
N ALA A 439 -13.26 -1.37 1.52
CA ALA A 439 -13.94 -0.33 2.29
C ALA A 439 -13.09 0.94 2.44
N LEU A 440 -11.79 0.83 2.69
CA LEU A 440 -10.88 1.98 2.73
C LEU A 440 -10.85 2.71 1.38
N ILE A 441 -10.68 1.95 0.30
CA ILE A 441 -10.62 2.51 -1.05
C ILE A 441 -11.92 3.25 -1.37
N GLN A 442 -13.08 2.64 -1.13
CA GLN A 442 -14.37 3.24 -1.43
C GLN A 442 -14.69 4.47 -0.59
N GLN A 443 -14.35 4.46 0.70
CA GLN A 443 -14.75 5.51 1.64
C GLN A 443 -13.77 6.69 1.67
N ASP A 444 -12.52 6.50 1.24
CA ASP A 444 -11.48 7.52 1.39
C ASP A 444 -10.59 7.67 0.14
N THR A 445 -9.80 6.64 -0.21
CA THR A 445 -8.74 6.77 -1.22
C THR A 445 -9.27 7.14 -2.61
N LEU A 446 -10.31 6.45 -3.08
CA LEU A 446 -10.91 6.72 -4.40
C LEU A 446 -11.65 8.08 -4.42
N PRO A 447 -12.51 8.43 -3.44
CA PRO A 447 -13.09 9.77 -3.37
C PRO A 447 -12.06 10.91 -3.33
N ALA A 448 -10.97 10.76 -2.57
CA ALA A 448 -9.91 11.77 -2.50
C ALA A 448 -9.23 11.97 -3.87
N TYR A 449 -8.91 10.87 -4.56
CA TYR A 449 -8.34 10.91 -5.90
C TYR A 449 -9.30 11.54 -6.92
N GLN A 450 -10.58 11.14 -6.90
CA GLN A 450 -11.60 11.71 -7.80
C GLN A 450 -11.82 13.19 -7.54
N ASN A 451 -11.78 13.62 -6.28
CA ASN A 451 -11.82 15.03 -5.92
C ASN A 451 -10.59 15.79 -6.47
N LEU A 452 -9.39 15.21 -6.38
CA LEU A 452 -8.18 15.80 -6.97
C LEU A 452 -8.32 15.94 -8.50
N LEU A 453 -8.78 14.91 -9.20
CA LEU A 453 -9.02 14.98 -10.64
C LEU A 453 -10.05 16.04 -11.03
N ALA A 454 -11.12 16.18 -10.24
CA ALA A 454 -12.18 17.15 -10.50
C ALA A 454 -11.80 18.59 -10.19
N THR A 455 -10.95 18.82 -9.18
CA THR A 455 -10.66 20.17 -8.65
C THR A 455 -9.29 20.70 -9.03
N ASP A 456 -8.29 19.84 -9.21
CA ASP A 456 -6.93 20.21 -9.61
C ASP A 456 -6.27 19.15 -10.53
N PRO A 457 -6.79 18.98 -11.77
CA PRO A 457 -6.21 18.04 -12.73
C PRO A 457 -4.78 18.42 -13.15
N ALA A 458 -4.40 19.70 -13.07
CA ALA A 458 -3.04 20.14 -13.35
C ALA A 458 -2.07 19.69 -12.25
N GLY A 459 -2.46 19.84 -10.98
CA GLY A 459 -1.73 19.29 -9.85
C GLY A 459 -1.61 17.77 -9.92
N ALA A 460 -2.69 17.07 -10.31
CA ALA A 460 -2.63 15.62 -10.53
C ALA A 460 -1.57 15.22 -11.56
N ARG A 461 -1.53 15.90 -12.72
CA ARG A 461 -0.51 15.68 -13.76
C ARG A 461 0.90 16.02 -13.27
N GLN A 462 1.04 17.09 -12.47
CA GLN A 462 2.33 17.47 -11.89
C GLN A 462 2.87 16.41 -10.93
N ILE A 463 2.02 15.86 -10.06
CA ILE A 463 2.38 14.79 -9.13
C ILE A 463 2.79 13.53 -9.90
N ILE A 464 1.96 13.09 -10.85
CA ILE A 464 2.23 11.88 -11.64
C ILE A 464 3.50 12.03 -12.49
N GLY A 465 3.76 13.22 -13.03
CA GLY A 465 4.96 13.53 -13.81
C GLY A 465 6.21 13.84 -12.97
N SER A 466 6.13 13.84 -11.65
CA SER A 466 7.28 14.07 -10.77
C SER A 466 8.09 12.80 -10.54
N ASP A 467 9.37 12.97 -10.18
CA ASP A 467 10.30 11.86 -10.03
C ASP A 467 9.81 10.83 -9.00
N PHE A 468 9.84 9.56 -9.41
CA PHE A 468 9.36 8.45 -8.61
C PHE A 468 10.19 8.25 -7.33
N ASN A 469 11.52 8.38 -7.39
CA ASN A 469 12.37 8.17 -6.22
C ASN A 469 12.16 9.26 -5.18
N ASP A 470 12.07 10.51 -5.60
CA ASP A 470 11.78 11.64 -4.70
C ASP A 470 10.44 11.42 -3.97
N ARG A 471 9.41 10.98 -4.69
CA ARG A 471 8.12 10.63 -4.09
C ARG A 471 8.21 9.43 -3.16
N VAL A 472 8.95 8.38 -3.52
CA VAL A 472 9.16 7.23 -2.62
C VAL A 472 9.79 7.73 -1.33
N ASP A 473 10.88 8.48 -1.41
CA ASP A 473 11.59 8.98 -0.23
C ASP A 473 10.67 9.84 0.65
N GLN A 474 9.75 10.62 0.06
CA GLN A 474 8.75 11.37 0.82
C GLN A 474 7.78 10.47 1.60
N TYR A 475 7.33 9.36 1.01
CA TYR A 475 6.29 8.49 1.56
C TYR A 475 6.82 7.23 2.26
N ARG A 476 8.14 7.12 2.44
CA ARG A 476 8.74 6.01 3.17
C ARG A 476 8.31 6.01 4.64
N PRO A 477 7.79 4.90 5.16
CA PRO A 477 7.42 4.78 6.57
C PRO A 477 8.54 5.16 7.54
N THR A 478 9.79 4.82 7.22
CA THR A 478 10.98 5.18 8.04
C THR A 478 11.16 6.70 8.20
N ASN A 479 10.73 7.49 7.23
CA ASN A 479 10.80 8.95 7.27
C ASN A 479 9.60 9.57 8.03
N ASN A 480 8.59 8.77 8.38
CA ASN A 480 7.40 9.21 9.12
C ASN A 480 7.18 8.46 10.44
N ILE A 481 8.20 7.80 11.00
CA ILE A 481 8.09 7.11 12.31
C ILE A 481 7.50 8.03 13.39
N PRO A 482 7.93 9.30 13.56
CA PRO A 482 7.32 10.18 14.55
C PRO A 482 5.83 10.41 14.35
N GLY A 483 5.37 10.57 13.10
CA GLY A 483 3.94 10.74 12.79
C GLY A 483 3.12 9.48 13.06
N ILE A 484 3.65 8.32 12.69
CA ILE A 484 3.04 7.01 12.99
C ILE A 484 2.92 6.82 14.51
N MET A 485 3.98 7.15 15.26
CA MET A 485 4.00 7.06 16.72
C MET A 485 3.15 8.14 17.40
N ASP A 486 3.03 9.34 16.83
CA ASP A 486 2.14 10.38 17.35
C ASP A 486 0.68 9.91 17.25
N ARG A 487 0.24 9.39 16.10
CA ARG A 487 -1.10 8.77 15.97
C ARG A 487 -1.35 7.71 17.04
N PHE A 488 -0.34 6.90 17.36
CA PHE A 488 -0.44 5.91 18.42
C PHE A 488 -0.62 6.55 19.81
N VAL A 489 0.16 7.58 20.16
CA VAL A 489 0.16 8.15 21.52
C VAL A 489 -0.96 9.17 21.73
N SER A 490 -1.23 10.01 20.73
CA SER A 490 -2.19 11.11 20.79
C SER A 490 -3.52 10.83 20.08
N GLY A 491 -3.62 9.74 19.32
CA GLY A 491 -4.87 9.31 18.68
C GLY A 491 -5.89 8.69 19.65
N PHE A 492 -5.59 8.65 20.94
CA PHE A 492 -6.53 8.27 21.97
C PHE A 492 -7.46 9.44 22.30
N ASP A 493 -8.75 9.27 21.99
CA ASP A 493 -9.82 10.19 22.38
C ASP A 493 -10.83 9.47 23.28
N ALA A 494 -11.51 10.21 24.15
CA ALA A 494 -12.48 9.66 25.09
C ALA A 494 -13.70 10.58 25.22
N GLU A 495 -14.87 10.06 24.87
CA GLU A 495 -16.15 10.73 25.03
C GLU A 495 -16.94 10.10 26.20
N VAL A 496 -17.47 10.93 27.11
CA VAL A 496 -18.22 10.46 28.28
C VAL A 496 -19.70 10.73 28.09
N HIS A 497 -20.51 9.68 28.12
CA HIS A 497 -21.97 9.71 28.07
C HIS A 497 -22.53 9.41 29.46
N GLN A 498 -23.40 10.29 29.96
CA GLN A 498 -24.14 10.13 31.21
C GLN A 498 -25.60 9.79 30.94
#